data_AF-A0A977IFX7-F1
#
_entry.id   AF-A0A977IFX7-F1
#
_cell.length_a   1.000
_cell.length_b   1.000
_cell.length_c   1.000
_cell.angle_alpha   90.00
_cell.angle_beta   90.00
_cell.angle_gamma   90.00
#
_symmetry.space_group_name_H-M   'P 1'
#
loop_
_entity.id
_entity.type
_entity.pdbx_description
1 polymer ?
#
loop_
_entity_poly.entity_id
_entity_poly.type
_entity_poly.pdbx_seq_one_letter_code
_entity_poly.pdbx_strand_id
1 'polypeptide(L)'
;MDFAPQRIADDILPAEKIAFIAYNIGVYESVQKFGSLITSGKITGATDADKVAELLAETRAFYDSEMISQLINSMIRARELAEGEKTPNTIGSVTAANVEYVMKQLKAAGVSLGR
;
A
#
# COMPACT_ATOMS: atom_id res chain seq x y z
N MET A 1 -17.89 -39.34 -11.49
CA MET A 1 -17.18 -38.07 -11.73
C MET A 1 -18.16 -36.96 -11.42
N ASP A 2 -17.97 -36.32 -10.28
CA ASP A 2 -18.86 -35.27 -9.79
C ASP A 2 -18.20 -33.93 -10.16
N PHE A 3 -18.81 -33.19 -11.08
CA PHE A 3 -18.37 -31.84 -11.42
C PHE A 3 -19.00 -30.89 -10.40
N ALA A 4 -18.29 -30.65 -9.30
CA ALA A 4 -18.64 -29.55 -8.41
C ALA A 4 -18.45 -28.22 -9.18
N PRO A 5 -19.48 -27.37 -9.29
CA PRO A 5 -19.32 -26.07 -9.92
C PRO A 5 -18.36 -25.20 -9.09
N GLN A 6 -17.35 -24.65 -9.76
CA GLN A 6 -16.52 -23.58 -9.23
C GLN A 6 -17.44 -22.43 -8.80
N ARG A 7 -17.60 -22.22 -7.49
CA ARG A 7 -18.17 -20.97 -6.97
C ARG A 7 -17.05 -19.94 -7.00
N ILE A 8 -16.93 -19.25 -8.13
CA ILE A 8 -16.34 -17.92 -8.21
C ILE A 8 -17.25 -17.03 -7.35
N ALA A 9 -17.03 -17.03 -6.04
CA ALA A 9 -17.44 -15.91 -5.23
C ALA A 9 -16.35 -14.87 -5.41
N ASP A 10 -16.64 -13.84 -6.20
CA ASP A 10 -15.90 -12.61 -6.13
C ASP A 10 -15.97 -12.13 -4.66
N ASP A 11 -14.94 -12.44 -3.87
CA ASP A 11 -14.69 -11.77 -2.60
C ASP A 11 -14.26 -10.33 -2.93
N ILE A 12 -15.22 -9.54 -3.40
CA ILE A 12 -15.06 -8.11 -3.61
C ILE A 12 -14.76 -7.53 -2.24
N LEU A 13 -13.54 -7.02 -2.07
CA LEU A 13 -13.15 -6.36 -0.84
C LEU A 13 -14.10 -5.20 -0.54
N PRO A 14 -14.51 -4.99 0.73
CA PRO A 14 -15.28 -3.81 1.11
C PRO A 14 -14.55 -2.52 0.71
N ALA A 15 -15.31 -1.50 0.33
CA ALA A 15 -14.76 -0.22 -0.14
C ALA A 15 -13.79 0.43 0.87
N GLU A 16 -14.10 0.33 2.17
CA GLU A 16 -13.25 0.81 3.25
C GLU A 16 -11.87 0.12 3.25
N LYS A 17 -11.84 -1.20 3.08
CA LYS A 17 -10.60 -1.98 3.00
C LYS A 17 -9.79 -1.66 1.76
N ILE A 18 -10.47 -1.47 0.61
CA ILE A 18 -9.81 -1.02 -0.63
C ILE A 18 -9.16 0.36 -0.41
N ALA A 19 -9.91 1.32 0.13
CA ALA A 19 -9.42 2.67 0.40
C ALA A 19 -8.23 2.67 1.37
N PHE A 20 -8.32 1.86 2.44
CA PHE A 20 -7.24 1.73 3.42
C PHE A 20 -5.97 1.13 2.81
N ILE A 21 -6.08 0.08 2.01
CA ILE A 21 -4.93 -0.51 1.30
C ILE A 21 -4.35 0.48 0.29
N ALA A 22 -5.19 1.16 -0.51
CA ALA A 22 -4.75 2.13 -1.50
C ALA A 22 -3.99 3.31 -0.86
N TYR A 23 -4.48 3.82 0.27
CA TYR A 23 -3.78 4.85 1.05
C TYR A 23 -2.39 4.38 1.47
N ASN A 24 -2.29 3.17 2.03
CA ASN A 24 -1.00 2.65 2.51
C ASN A 24 -0.03 2.33 1.36
N ILE A 25 -0.52 1.95 0.18
CA ILE A 25 0.32 1.83 -1.04
C ILE A 25 0.97 3.19 -1.38
N GLY A 26 0.20 4.29 -1.37
CA GLY A 26 0.71 5.63 -1.67
C GLY A 26 1.68 6.16 -0.60
N VAL A 27 1.41 5.90 0.68
CA VAL A 27 2.34 6.21 1.78
C VAL A 27 3.65 5.44 1.60
N TYR A 28 3.55 4.15 1.30
CA TYR A 28 4.71 3.28 1.08
C TYR A 28 5.57 3.78 -0.09
N GLU A 29 4.95 4.12 -1.23
CA GLU A 29 5.64 4.71 -2.38
C GLU A 29 6.39 5.99 -1.98
N SER A 30 5.71 6.89 -1.28
CA SER A 30 6.29 8.18 -0.88
C SER A 30 7.50 7.98 0.03
N VAL A 31 7.37 7.16 1.08
CA VAL A 31 8.45 6.88 2.03
C VAL A 31 9.65 6.24 1.33
N GLN A 32 9.43 5.29 0.42
CA GLN A 32 10.50 4.64 -0.31
C GLN A 32 11.26 5.64 -1.20
N LYS A 33 10.54 6.48 -1.96
CA LYS A 33 11.17 7.50 -2.82
C LYS A 33 11.97 8.51 -2.00
N PHE A 34 11.36 9.14 -1.01
CA PHE A 34 12.04 10.11 -0.14
C PHE A 34 13.24 9.48 0.57
N GLY A 35 13.06 8.29 1.17
CA GLY A 35 14.13 7.59 1.86
C GLY A 35 15.31 7.28 0.95
N SER A 36 15.06 6.83 -0.29
CA SER A 36 16.13 6.56 -1.26
C SER A 36 16.87 7.83 -1.69
N LEU A 37 16.16 8.95 -1.87
CA LEU A 37 16.74 10.22 -2.29
C LEU A 37 17.57 10.86 -1.18
N ILE A 38 17.13 10.76 0.07
CA ILE A 38 17.87 11.24 1.24
C ILE A 38 19.13 10.39 1.45
N THR A 39 19.00 9.06 1.47
CA THR A 39 20.13 8.16 1.74
C THR A 39 21.16 8.14 0.60
N SER A 40 20.76 8.45 -0.63
CA SER A 40 21.69 8.66 -1.76
C SER A 40 22.31 10.05 -1.82
N GLY A 41 21.95 10.97 -0.92
CA GLY A 41 22.46 12.34 -0.89
C GLY A 41 21.93 13.25 -2.00
N LYS A 42 20.89 12.83 -2.74
CA LYS A 42 20.25 13.64 -3.78
C LYS A 42 19.34 14.72 -3.20
N ILE A 43 18.70 14.45 -2.05
CA ILE A 43 18.03 15.45 -1.22
C ILE A 43 18.93 15.74 -0.02
N THR A 44 19.25 17.03 0.16
CA THR A 44 20.05 17.55 1.27
C THR A 44 19.37 18.77 1.89
N GLY A 45 19.91 19.31 2.97
CA GLY A 45 19.37 20.52 3.62
C GLY A 45 19.37 21.79 2.75
N ALA A 46 20.08 21.78 1.61
CA ALA A 46 20.12 22.89 0.66
C ALA A 46 19.23 22.68 -0.57
N THR A 47 18.56 21.52 -0.70
CA THR A 47 17.69 21.23 -1.84
C THR A 47 16.36 21.98 -1.69
N ASP A 48 15.97 22.77 -2.70
CA ASP A 48 14.69 23.47 -2.71
C ASP A 48 13.50 22.54 -3.04
N ALA A 49 12.28 23.04 -2.81
CA ALA A 49 11.05 22.27 -2.98
C ALA A 49 10.80 21.85 -4.44
N ASP A 50 11.16 22.70 -5.41
CA ASP A 50 10.98 22.41 -6.83
C ASP A 50 11.87 21.24 -7.26
N LYS A 51 13.14 21.24 -6.81
CA LYS A 51 14.07 20.14 -7.09
C LYS A 51 13.67 18.85 -6.38
N VAL A 52 13.13 18.94 -5.16
CA VAL A 52 12.57 17.78 -4.47
C VAL A 52 11.41 17.18 -5.30
N ALA A 53 10.50 18.00 -5.81
CA ALA A 53 9.37 17.53 -6.62
C ALA A 53 9.83 16.86 -7.92
N GLU A 54 10.81 17.44 -8.62
CA GLU A 54 11.42 16.84 -9.82
C GLU A 54 12.02 15.46 -9.50
N LEU A 55 12.85 15.36 -8.46
CA LEU A 55 13.50 14.11 -8.08
C LEU A 55 12.48 13.03 -7.70
N LEU A 56 11.39 13.38 -7.00
CA LEU A 56 10.32 12.45 -6.64
C LEU A 56 9.56 11.94 -7.87
N ALA A 57 9.36 12.80 -8.88
CA ALA A 57 8.70 12.42 -10.12
C ALA A 57 9.54 11.42 -10.93
N GLU A 58 10.87 11.55 -10.90
CA GLU A 58 11.80 10.65 -11.61
C GLU A 58 12.14 9.37 -10.84
N THR A 59 12.03 9.40 -9.50
CA THR A 59 12.37 8.26 -8.66
C THR A 59 11.31 7.18 -8.77
N ARG A 60 11.74 5.96 -9.07
CA ARG A 60 10.86 4.78 -9.15
C ARG A 60 10.60 4.21 -7.78
N ALA A 61 9.41 3.66 -7.60
CA ALA A 61 9.05 2.87 -6.45
C ALA A 61 8.82 1.41 -6.86
N PHE A 62 9.21 0.48 -6.00
CA PHE A 62 8.94 -0.95 -6.16
C PHE A 62 7.83 -1.37 -5.21
N TYR A 63 6.85 -2.11 -5.72
CA TYR A 63 5.69 -2.56 -4.95
C TYR A 63 5.77 -4.05 -4.68
N ASP A 64 5.97 -4.39 -3.41
CA ASP A 64 5.94 -5.76 -2.92
C ASP A 64 4.63 -5.99 -2.14
N SER A 65 3.75 -6.84 -2.67
CA SER A 65 2.44 -7.10 -2.06
C SER A 65 2.57 -7.76 -0.69
N GLU A 66 3.56 -8.65 -0.51
CA GLU A 66 3.81 -9.31 0.77
C GLU A 66 4.31 -8.29 1.79
N MET A 67 5.32 -7.51 1.45
CA MET A 67 5.89 -6.54 2.38
C MET A 67 4.89 -5.45 2.77
N ILE A 68 4.13 -4.93 1.79
CA ILE A 68 3.08 -3.94 2.05
C ILE A 68 2.02 -4.54 2.99
N SER A 69 1.59 -5.79 2.76
CA SER A 69 0.63 -6.45 3.65
C SER A 69 1.16 -6.64 5.07
N GLN A 70 2.44 -7.01 5.23
CA GLN A 70 3.07 -7.16 6.54
C GLN A 70 3.17 -5.83 7.29
N LEU A 71 3.56 -4.75 6.60
CA LEU A 71 3.61 -3.40 7.17
C LEU A 71 2.22 -2.95 7.65
N ILE A 72 1.20 -3.09 6.79
CA ILE A 72 -0.18 -2.74 7.13
C ILE A 72 -0.65 -3.53 8.36
N ASN A 73 -0.46 -4.84 8.39
CA ASN A 73 -0.86 -5.66 9.54
C ASN A 73 -0.10 -5.28 10.82
N SER A 74 1.16 -4.86 10.70
CA SER A 74 1.96 -4.42 11.85
C SER A 74 1.40 -3.12 12.43
N MET A 75 0.95 -2.19 11.59
CA MET A 75 0.26 -0.97 12.02
C MET A 75 -1.09 -1.27 12.69
N ILE A 76 -1.86 -2.19 12.13
CA ILE A 76 -3.13 -2.64 12.73
C ILE A 76 -2.90 -3.20 14.13
N ARG A 77 -1.95 -4.14 14.28
CA ARG A 77 -1.60 -4.73 15.57
C ARG A 77 -1.08 -3.68 16.56
N ALA A 78 -0.24 -2.75 16.12
CA ALA A 78 0.27 -1.68 16.97
C ALA A 78 -0.86 -0.79 17.52
N ARG A 79 -1.86 -0.48 16.69
CA ARG A 79 -3.06 0.25 17.12
C ARG A 79 -3.87 -0.56 18.14
N GLU A 80 -4.13 -1.83 17.87
CA GLU A 80 -4.88 -2.73 18.76
C GLU A 80 -4.21 -2.84 20.15
N LEU A 81 -2.88 -2.92 20.18
CA LEU A 81 -2.10 -2.89 21.42
C LEU A 81 -2.22 -1.55 22.16
N ALA A 82 -2.23 -0.42 21.43
CA ALA A 82 -2.27 0.91 22.02
C ALA A 82 -3.66 1.28 22.60
N GLU A 83 -4.74 0.86 21.95
CA GLU A 83 -6.11 1.19 22.36
C GLU A 83 -6.70 0.17 23.37
N GLY A 84 -6.00 -0.94 23.60
CA GLY A 84 -6.57 -2.13 24.21
C GLY A 84 -7.64 -2.75 23.30
N GLU A 85 -8.11 -3.96 23.60
CA GLU A 85 -9.09 -4.73 22.81
C GLU A 85 -10.49 -4.06 22.64
N LYS A 86 -10.60 -2.75 22.88
CA LYS A 86 -11.85 -1.99 23.00
C LYS A 86 -12.52 -1.66 21.68
N THR A 87 -11.83 -1.71 20.54
CA THR A 87 -12.47 -1.61 19.22
C THR A 87 -11.88 -2.61 18.21
N PRO A 88 -12.67 -3.61 17.76
CA PRO A 88 -12.28 -4.44 16.63
C PRO A 88 -12.05 -3.56 15.40
N ASN A 89 -10.95 -3.75 14.70
CA ASN A 89 -10.70 -3.04 13.45
C ASN A 89 -11.60 -3.60 12.33
N THR A 90 -12.36 -2.73 11.67
CA THR A 90 -13.23 -3.03 10.51
C THR A 90 -12.45 -3.50 9.28
N ILE A 91 -11.16 -3.15 9.18
CA ILE A 91 -10.27 -3.57 8.08
C ILE A 91 -9.95 -5.07 8.14
N GLY A 92 -9.85 -5.63 9.36
CA GLY A 92 -9.32 -6.96 9.60
C GLY A 92 -7.89 -7.15 9.10
N SER A 93 -7.43 -8.40 8.98
CA SER A 93 -6.11 -8.70 8.42
C SER A 93 -6.05 -8.42 6.91
N VAL A 94 -4.91 -7.94 6.43
CA VAL A 94 -4.66 -7.68 5.01
C VAL A 94 -3.71 -8.73 4.46
N THR A 95 -4.09 -9.43 3.40
CA THR A 95 -3.20 -10.41 2.73
C THR A 95 -2.48 -9.79 1.54
N ALA A 96 -1.39 -10.42 1.08
CA ALA A 96 -0.73 -10.04 -0.17
C ALA A 96 -1.71 -10.03 -1.36
N ALA A 97 -2.60 -11.02 -1.45
CA ALA A 97 -3.65 -11.08 -2.47
C ALA A 97 -4.62 -9.88 -2.41
N ASN A 98 -4.92 -9.36 -1.21
CA ASN A 98 -5.72 -8.13 -1.09
C ASN A 98 -4.97 -6.92 -1.65
N VAL A 99 -3.67 -6.80 -1.36
CA VAL A 99 -2.83 -5.73 -1.90
C VAL A 99 -2.74 -5.81 -3.41
N GLU A 100 -2.48 -7.01 -3.97
CA GLU A 100 -2.44 -7.21 -5.43
C GLU A 100 -3.76 -6.88 -6.11
N TYR A 101 -4.88 -7.29 -5.50
CA TYR A 101 -6.20 -6.95 -5.99
C TYR A 101 -6.36 -5.43 -6.08
N VAL A 102 -6.07 -4.70 -5.00
CA VAL A 102 -6.19 -3.24 -4.98
C VAL A 102 -5.24 -2.58 -5.98
N MET A 103 -4.00 -3.06 -6.09
CA MET A 103 -3.06 -2.57 -7.10
C MET A 103 -3.59 -2.76 -8.53
N LYS A 104 -4.20 -3.91 -8.83
CA LYS A 104 -4.82 -4.17 -10.14
C LYS A 104 -5.99 -3.22 -10.40
N GLN A 105 -6.83 -2.97 -9.41
CA GLN A 105 -7.95 -2.01 -9.53
C GLN A 105 -7.47 -0.58 -9.74
N LEU A 106 -6.44 -0.13 -9.01
CA LEU A 106 -5.83 1.19 -9.18
C LEU A 106 -5.27 1.36 -10.60
N LYS A 107 -4.53 0.36 -11.09
CA LYS A 107 -4.01 0.36 -12.47
C LYS A 107 -5.13 0.40 -13.51
N ALA A 108 -6.20 -0.39 -13.32
CA ALA A 108 -7.36 -0.39 -14.20
C ALA A 108 -8.09 0.97 -14.22
N ALA A 109 -8.07 1.70 -13.11
CA ALA A 109 -8.61 3.05 -13.00
C ALA A 109 -7.67 4.16 -13.54
N GLY A 110 -6.50 3.80 -14.09
CA GLY A 110 -5.53 4.77 -14.63
C GLY A 110 -4.62 5.41 -13.59
N VAL A 111 -4.62 4.94 -12.35
CA VAL A 111 -3.66 5.41 -11.32
C VAL A 111 -2.29 4.84 -11.66
N SER A 112 -1.33 5.74 -11.89
CA SER A 112 0.06 5.37 -12.15
C SER A 112 0.74 4.92 -10.86
N LEU A 113 0.72 3.62 -10.59
CA LEU A 113 1.66 3.00 -9.65
C LEU A 113 3.01 2.95 -10.34
N GLY A 114 4.04 3.60 -9.76
CA GLY A 114 5.41 3.71 -10.29
C GLY A 114 5.84 2.55 -11.19
N ARG A 115 6.21 2.87 -12.44
CA ARG A 115 6.68 1.92 -13.46
C ARG A 115 8.04 1.33 -13.14
#